data_AF-A0A965R0M6-F1
#
_entry.id   AF-A0A965R0M6-F1
#
_cell.length_a   1.000
_cell.length_b   1.000
_cell.length_c   1.000
_cell.angle_alpha   90.00
_cell.angle_beta   90.00
_cell.angle_gamma   90.00
#
_symmetry.space_group_name_H-M   'P 1'
#
loop_
_entity.id
_entity.type
_entity.pdbx_description
1 polymer ?
#
loop_
_entity_poly.entity_id
_entity_poly.type
_entity_poly.pdbx_seq_one_letter_code
_entity_poly.pdbx_strand_id
1 'polypeptide(L)'
;MAFAQLQLAAPLARAVAEMGYESMTPIQAQAIPVVMTGQDVMGAAQTGTGKTAAFSLPLLHRLLKHENASTSPARHPVRALVLLPTRELADQVAQQVKLYAKYTQLRSAVVFGGMDMKPQTAELKKGVEVLVA
;
A
#
# COMPACT_ATOMS: atom_id res chain seq x y z
N MET A 1 9.01 -2.20 -19.27
CA MET A 1 9.72 -1.13 -18.54
C MET A 1 10.17 -1.70 -17.21
N ALA A 2 11.42 -1.48 -16.80
CA ALA A 2 11.99 -2.09 -15.60
C ALA A 2 11.57 -1.33 -14.34
N PHE A 3 11.38 -2.01 -13.20
CA PHE A 3 11.04 -1.36 -11.94
C PHE A 3 12.12 -0.37 -11.47
N ALA A 4 13.39 -0.66 -11.77
CA ALA A 4 14.52 0.22 -11.45
C ALA A 4 14.47 1.60 -12.14
N GLN A 5 13.65 1.76 -13.18
CA GLN A 5 13.43 3.06 -13.83
C GLN A 5 12.50 3.96 -13.02
N LEU A 6 11.71 3.40 -12.10
CA LEU A 6 10.93 4.18 -11.16
C LEU A 6 11.87 4.77 -10.11
N GLN A 7 11.77 6.07 -9.88
CA GLN A 7 12.45 6.74 -8.75
C GLN A 7 11.72 6.48 -7.43
N LEU A 8 11.50 5.19 -7.12
CA LEU A 8 10.94 4.77 -5.83
C LEU A 8 11.94 5.07 -4.71
N ALA A 9 11.39 5.29 -3.52
CA ALA A 9 12.22 5.48 -2.35
C ALA A 9 12.97 4.19 -2.03
N ALA A 10 14.21 4.31 -1.56
CA ALA A 10 15.11 3.19 -1.26
C ALA A 10 14.47 2.02 -0.48
N PRO A 11 13.70 2.23 0.60
CA PRO A 11 13.09 1.12 1.34
C PRO A 11 12.05 0.35 0.50
N LEU A 12 11.26 1.04 -0.33
CA LEU A 12 10.27 0.41 -1.20
C LEU A 12 10.96 -0.32 -2.36
N ALA A 13 11.96 0.30 -2.99
CA ALA A 13 12.74 -0.32 -4.05
C ALA A 13 13.41 -1.62 -3.56
N ARG A 14 13.94 -1.62 -2.33
CA ARG A 14 14.49 -2.81 -1.68
C ARG A 14 13.44 -3.92 -1.50
N ALA A 15 12.25 -3.59 -0.99
CA ALA A 15 11.18 -4.56 -0.80
C ALA A 15 10.73 -5.16 -2.15
N VAL A 16 10.54 -4.32 -3.18
CA VAL A 16 10.17 -4.72 -4.54
C VAL A 16 11.23 -5.65 -5.15
N ALA A 17 12.52 -5.32 -5.00
CA ALA A 17 13.61 -6.16 -5.49
C ALA A 17 13.67 -7.52 -4.77
N GLU A 18 13.47 -7.57 -3.45
CA GLU A 18 13.42 -8.82 -2.68
C GLU A 18 12.25 -9.72 -3.12
N MET A 19 11.14 -9.13 -3.56
CA MET A 19 10.00 -9.84 -4.12
C MET A 19 10.21 -10.33 -5.56
N GLY A 20 11.37 -10.06 -6.17
CA GLY A 20 11.70 -10.49 -7.53
C GLY A 20 11.02 -9.66 -8.63
N TYR A 21 10.61 -8.43 -8.34
CA TYR A 21 9.96 -7.58 -9.32
C TYR A 21 11.00 -6.91 -10.23
N GLU A 22 11.25 -7.50 -11.39
CA GLU A 22 12.20 -6.97 -12.37
C GLU A 22 11.53 -6.01 -13.37
N SER A 23 10.42 -6.47 -13.95
CA SER A 23 9.69 -5.76 -15.01
C SER A 23 8.26 -5.42 -14.58
N MET A 24 7.83 -4.20 -14.89
CA MET A 24 6.46 -3.76 -14.67
C MET A 24 5.50 -4.42 -15.67
N THR A 25 4.32 -4.82 -15.18
CA THR A 25 3.19 -5.19 -16.02
C THR A 25 2.63 -3.96 -16.75
N PRO A 26 1.82 -4.12 -17.81
CA PRO A 26 1.29 -2.97 -18.56
C PRO A 26 0.53 -1.96 -17.70
N ILE A 27 -0.31 -2.43 -16.75
CA ILE A 27 -1.06 -1.53 -15.86
C ILE A 27 -0.14 -0.80 -14.89
N GLN A 28 0.93 -1.44 -14.39
CA GLN A 28 1.92 -0.81 -13.51
C GLN A 28 2.72 0.26 -14.26
N ALA A 29 3.18 -0.07 -15.47
CA ALA A 29 3.95 0.82 -16.32
C ALA A 29 3.18 2.10 -16.71
N GLN A 30 1.86 2.01 -16.87
CA GLN A 30 1.00 3.15 -17.20
C GLN A 30 0.52 3.91 -15.97
N ALA A 31 0.19 3.22 -14.87
CA ALA A 31 -0.41 3.86 -13.70
C ALA A 31 0.62 4.43 -12.72
N ILE A 32 1.72 3.70 -12.42
CA ILE A 32 2.63 4.10 -11.33
C ILE A 32 3.22 5.50 -11.56
N PRO A 33 3.78 5.84 -12.74
CA PRO A 33 4.33 7.17 -12.96
C PRO A 33 3.28 8.27 -12.79
N VAL A 34 2.05 8.04 -13.28
CA VAL A 34 0.95 9.01 -13.19
C VAL A 34 0.55 9.26 -11.73
N VAL A 35 0.32 8.19 -10.95
CA VAL A 35 -0.07 8.30 -9.53
C VAL A 35 1.03 8.94 -8.68
N MET A 36 2.31 8.71 -9.00
CA MET A 36 3.45 9.38 -8.33
C MET A 36 3.42 10.90 -8.52
N THR A 37 2.89 11.41 -9.64
CA THR A 37 2.80 12.86 -9.88
C THR A 37 1.67 13.57 -9.12
N GLY A 38 0.79 12.82 -8.45
CA GLY A 38 -0.34 13.43 -7.75
C GLY A 38 -1.68 13.27 -8.42
N GLN A 39 -1.73 12.73 -9.64
CA GLN A 39 -2.92 12.69 -10.47
C GLN A 39 -3.83 11.49 -10.15
N ASP A 40 -5.13 11.67 -10.37
CA ASP A 40 -6.13 10.62 -10.27
C ASP A 40 -6.07 9.71 -11.49
N VAL A 41 -6.31 8.41 -11.28
CA VAL A 41 -6.24 7.39 -12.33
C VAL A 41 -7.47 6.48 -12.27
N MET A 42 -8.09 6.26 -13.43
CA MET A 42 -9.03 5.17 -13.63
C MET A 42 -8.34 4.06 -14.42
N GLY A 43 -8.10 2.91 -13.79
CA GLY A 43 -7.41 1.77 -14.39
C GLY A 43 -8.35 0.59 -14.67
N ALA A 44 -8.48 0.20 -15.93
CA ALA A 44 -9.21 -1.01 -16.34
C ALA A 44 -8.23 -2.14 -16.68
N ALA A 45 -8.14 -3.15 -15.82
CA ALA A 45 -7.33 -4.34 -16.07
C ALA A 45 -7.91 -5.57 -15.36
N GLN A 46 -7.65 -6.77 -15.88
CA GLN A 46 -8.10 -8.03 -15.28
C GLN A 46 -7.44 -8.29 -13.91
N THR A 47 -8.06 -9.08 -13.04
CA THR A 47 -7.43 -9.56 -11.79
C THR A 47 -6.13 -10.32 -12.10
N GLY A 48 -5.18 -10.32 -11.16
CA GLY A 48 -3.87 -10.96 -11.36
C GLY A 48 -2.87 -10.19 -12.23
N THR A 49 -3.23 -9.02 -12.78
CA THR A 49 -2.34 -8.23 -13.67
C THR A 49 -1.38 -7.28 -12.93
N GLY A 50 -1.27 -7.39 -11.60
CA GLY A 50 -0.38 -6.53 -10.81
C GLY A 50 -0.95 -5.16 -10.41
N LYS A 51 -2.28 -5.00 -10.45
CA LYS A 51 -2.99 -3.77 -10.01
C LYS A 51 -2.64 -3.33 -8.60
N THR A 52 -2.44 -4.28 -7.68
CA THR A 52 -2.12 -3.97 -6.28
C THR A 52 -0.85 -3.15 -6.17
N ALA A 53 0.24 -3.58 -6.80
CA ALA A 53 1.48 -2.81 -6.86
C ALA A 53 1.29 -1.45 -7.56
N ALA A 54 0.44 -1.42 -8.59
CA ALA A 54 0.22 -0.23 -9.41
C ALA A 54 -0.33 0.97 -8.62
N PHE A 55 -1.19 0.74 -7.61
CA PHE A 55 -1.66 1.81 -6.73
C PHE A 55 -0.90 1.88 -5.40
N SER A 56 -0.48 0.75 -4.82
CA SER A 56 0.07 0.73 -3.46
C SER A 56 1.50 1.27 -3.38
N LEU A 57 2.36 0.98 -4.37
CA LEU A 57 3.73 1.49 -4.39
C LEU A 57 3.79 3.04 -4.45
N PRO A 58 3.09 3.71 -5.39
CA PRO A 58 3.10 5.18 -5.41
C PRO A 58 2.40 5.79 -4.18
N LEU A 59 1.37 5.13 -3.63
CA LEU A 59 0.72 5.53 -2.39
C LEU A 59 1.69 5.50 -1.21
N LEU A 60 2.38 4.38 -1.00
CA LEU A 60 3.38 4.23 0.06
C LEU A 60 4.52 5.24 -0.12
N HIS A 61 5.01 5.42 -1.35
CA HIS A 61 6.06 6.39 -1.66
C HIS A 61 5.68 7.80 -1.20
N ARG A 62 4.45 8.23 -1.48
CA ARG A 62 3.94 9.54 -1.06
C ARG A 62 3.76 9.66 0.46
N LEU A 63 3.48 8.56 1.14
CA LEU A 63 3.30 8.55 2.60
C LEU A 63 4.62 8.52 3.37
N LEU A 64 5.75 8.17 2.76
CA LEU A 64 7.06 8.13 3.44
C LEU A 64 7.47 9.46 4.07
N LYS A 65 7.05 10.61 3.51
CA LYS A 65 7.28 11.93 4.13
C LYS A 65 6.59 12.11 5.50
N HIS A 66 5.67 11.21 5.84
CA HIS A 66 4.95 11.18 7.11
C HIS A 66 5.37 10.02 8.01
N GLU A 67 6.36 9.23 7.58
CA GLU A 67 6.92 8.14 8.36
C GLU A 67 7.46 8.66 9.69
N ASN A 68 7.16 7.94 10.77
CA ASN A 68 7.54 8.35 12.12
C ASN A 68 7.92 7.12 12.95
N ALA A 69 9.02 7.21 13.69
CA ALA A 69 9.46 6.14 14.59
C ALA A 69 8.80 6.20 15.98
N SER A 70 8.01 7.25 16.25
CA SER A 70 7.25 7.43 17.49
C SER A 70 6.35 6.22 17.76
N THR A 71 6.19 5.87 19.04
CA THR A 71 5.22 4.85 19.45
C THR A 71 3.82 5.43 19.70
N SER A 72 3.70 6.76 19.81
CA SER A 72 2.44 7.45 20.09
C SER A 72 1.43 7.32 18.93
N PRO A 73 0.24 6.71 19.15
CA PRO A 73 -0.78 6.55 18.11
C PRO A 73 -1.23 7.85 17.43
N ALA A 74 -1.21 8.97 18.16
CA ALA A 74 -1.59 10.28 17.65
C ALA A 74 -0.67 10.79 16.51
N ARG A 75 0.53 10.21 16.38
CA ARG A 75 1.47 10.50 15.28
C ARG A 75 1.21 9.69 14.01
N HIS A 76 0.30 8.70 14.07
CA HIS A 76 -0.03 7.76 13.01
C HIS A 76 -1.52 7.81 12.65
N PRO A 77 -2.05 8.97 12.21
CA PRO A 77 -3.43 9.04 11.73
C PRO A 77 -3.58 8.27 10.41
N VAL A 78 -4.79 7.81 10.11
CA VAL A 78 -5.10 7.23 8.79
C VAL A 78 -4.93 8.30 7.72
N ARG A 79 -4.09 8.01 6.73
CA ARG A 79 -3.75 8.89 5.61
C ARG A 79 -4.18 8.33 4.26
N ALA A 80 -4.38 7.02 4.19
CA ALA A 80 -4.84 6.32 3.01
C ALA A 80 -5.92 5.31 3.36
N LEU A 81 -6.94 5.21 2.50
CA LEU A 81 -8.01 4.23 2.57
C LEU A 81 -8.06 3.47 1.25
N VAL A 82 -8.03 2.14 1.32
CA VAL A 82 -8.18 1.24 0.18
C VAL A 82 -9.47 0.46 0.38
N LEU A 83 -10.44 0.65 -0.51
CA LEU A 83 -11.75 0.01 -0.43
C LEU A 83 -11.84 -1.17 -1.41
N LEU A 84 -12.24 -2.33 -0.89
CA LEU A 84 -12.34 -3.57 -1.65
C LEU A 84 -13.70 -4.25 -1.41
N PRO A 85 -14.25 -4.96 -2.41
CA PRO A 85 -15.63 -5.46 -2.34
C PRO A 85 -15.78 -6.73 -1.48
N THR A 86 -14.68 -7.44 -1.19
CA THR A 86 -14.72 -8.69 -0.44
C THR A 86 -13.58 -8.76 0.56
N ARG A 87 -13.80 -9.52 1.64
CA ARG A 87 -12.82 -9.74 2.69
C ARG A 87 -11.55 -10.38 2.16
N GLU A 88 -11.71 -11.40 1.32
CA GLU A 88 -10.60 -12.18 0.77
C GLU A 88 -9.67 -11.30 -0.09
N LEU A 89 -10.24 -10.35 -0.84
CA LEU A 89 -9.45 -9.38 -1.61
C LEU A 89 -8.75 -8.37 -0.70
N ALA A 90 -9.41 -7.88 0.34
CA ALA A 90 -8.78 -6.94 1.29
C ALA A 90 -7.67 -7.59 2.12
N ASP A 91 -7.80 -8.86 2.52
CA ASP A 91 -6.70 -9.61 3.14
C ASP A 91 -5.51 -9.75 2.18
N GLN A 92 -5.75 -10.13 0.92
CA GLN A 92 -4.69 -10.24 -0.08
C GLN A 92 -3.97 -8.91 -0.32
N VAL A 93 -4.72 -7.81 -0.45
CA VAL A 93 -4.15 -6.48 -0.64
C VAL A 93 -3.39 -6.02 0.59
N ALA A 94 -3.92 -6.22 1.80
CA ALA A 94 -3.26 -5.84 3.04
C ALA A 94 -1.92 -6.57 3.22
N GLN A 95 -1.86 -7.86 2.88
CA GLN A 95 -0.60 -8.62 2.88
C GLN A 95 0.42 -8.04 1.90
N GLN A 96 0.00 -7.69 0.67
CA GLN A 96 0.90 -7.07 -0.31
C GLN A 96 1.40 -5.70 0.17
N VAL A 97 0.51 -4.85 0.70
CA VAL A 97 0.89 -3.54 1.28
C VAL A 97 1.94 -3.71 2.39
N LYS A 98 1.74 -4.70 3.27
CA LYS A 98 2.70 -5.01 4.35
C LYS A 98 4.06 -5.47 3.81
N LEU A 99 4.08 -6.26 2.74
CA LEU A 99 5.32 -6.69 2.09
C LEU A 99 6.06 -5.50 1.46
N TYR A 100 5.36 -4.62 0.75
CA TYR A 100 5.97 -3.43 0.16
C TYR A 100 6.49 -2.46 1.23
N ALA A 101 5.78 -2.33 2.36
CA ALA A 101 6.14 -1.46 3.47
C ALA A 101 7.16 -2.07 4.44
N LYS A 102 7.65 -3.31 4.20
CA LYS A 102 8.52 -4.09 5.11
C LYS A 102 9.72 -3.32 5.69
N TYR A 103 10.29 -2.43 4.90
CA TYR A 103 11.47 -1.63 5.27
C TYR A 103 11.15 -0.18 5.66
N THR A 104 9.91 0.07 6.06
CA THR A 104 9.39 1.39 6.46
C THR A 104 8.74 1.29 7.85
N GLN A 105 8.54 2.42 8.51
CA GLN A 105 7.77 2.57 9.74
C GLN A 105 6.28 2.86 9.48
N LEU A 106 5.84 2.82 8.21
CA LEU A 106 4.42 2.96 7.87
C LEU A 106 3.64 1.75 8.40
N ARG A 107 2.53 2.03 9.06
CA ARG A 107 1.64 1.00 9.62
C ARG A 107 0.43 0.84 8.71
N SER A 108 0.07 -0.41 8.49
CA SER A 108 -1.13 -0.78 7.74
C SER A 108 -1.99 -1.73 8.55
N ALA A 109 -3.31 -1.53 8.51
CA ALA A 109 -4.28 -2.44 9.10
C ALA A 109 -5.37 -2.77 8.09
N VAL A 110 -6.05 -3.90 8.33
CA VAL A 110 -7.20 -4.34 7.54
C VAL A 110 -8.41 -4.50 8.45
N VAL A 111 -9.57 -4.07 7.98
CA VAL A 111 -10.84 -4.15 8.70
C VAL A 111 -11.93 -4.70 7.81
N PHE A 112 -12.90 -5.39 8.40
CA PHE A 112 -14.00 -6.01 7.66
C PHE A 112 -15.28 -6.06 8.49
N GLY A 113 -16.41 -5.97 7.81
CA GLY A 113 -17.73 -6.24 8.39
C GLY A 113 -17.91 -7.72 8.75
N GLY A 114 -18.74 -8.00 9.75
CA GLY A 114 -19.10 -9.38 10.14
C GLY A 114 -18.09 -10.09 11.06
N MET A 115 -16.99 -9.45 11.44
CA MET A 115 -16.10 -9.92 12.51
C MET A 115 -16.25 -9.08 13.77
N ASP A 116 -15.74 -9.57 14.91
CA ASP A 116 -15.71 -8.79 16.14
C ASP A 116 -14.97 -7.46 15.90
N MET A 117 -15.63 -6.37 16.28
CA MET A 117 -15.12 -5.02 16.12
C MET A 117 -14.06 -4.68 17.17
N LYS A 118 -14.05 -5.38 18.32
CA LYS A 118 -13.08 -5.13 19.40
C LYS A 118 -11.62 -5.28 18.97
N PRO A 119 -11.17 -6.40 18.35
CA PRO A 119 -9.78 -6.53 17.92
C PRO A 119 -9.40 -5.53 16.83
N GLN A 120 -10.32 -5.25 15.90
CA GLN A 120 -10.11 -4.27 14.83
C GLN A 120 -9.94 -2.85 15.40
N THR A 121 -10.79 -2.47 16.36
CA THR A 121 -10.72 -1.19 17.06
C THR A 121 -9.42 -1.07 17.86
N ALA A 122 -9.00 -2.15 18.52
CA ALA A 122 -7.75 -2.16 19.28
C ALA A 122 -6.53 -1.96 18.38
N GLU A 123 -6.52 -2.53 17.18
CA GLU A 123 -5.44 -2.33 16.20
C GLU A 123 -5.43 -0.90 15.67
N LEU A 124 -6.59 -0.35 15.28
CA LEU A 124 -6.69 1.04 14.82
C LEU A 124 -6.24 2.04 15.89
N LYS A 125 -6.51 1.76 17.17
CA LYS A 125 -6.07 2.61 18.31
C LYS A 125 -4.56 2.65 18.49
N LYS A 126 -3.79 1.73 17.91
CA LYS A 126 -2.31 1.79 17.91
C LYS A 126 -1.77 2.81 16.89
N GLY A 127 -2.64 3.35 16.04
CA GLY A 127 -2.29 4.29 14.99
C GLY A 127 -1.82 3.57 13.73
N VAL A 128 -2.40 3.96 12.59
CA VAL A 128 -2.29 3.29 11.29
C VAL A 128 -2.33 4.36 10.19
N GLU A 129 -1.38 4.35 9.25
CA GLU A 129 -1.39 5.27 8.11
C GLU A 129 -2.20 4.75 6.93
N VAL A 130 -2.21 3.43 6.70
CA VAL A 130 -2.89 2.80 5.57
C VAL A 130 -3.97 1.85 6.08
N LEU A 131 -5.24 2.19 5.82
CA LEU A 131 -6.37 1.33 6.15
C LEU A 131 -6.87 0.62 4.89
N VAL A 132 -6.94 -0.70 4.94
CA VAL A 132 -7.58 -1.53 3.91
C VAL A 132 -8.93 -2.00 4.47
N ALA A 133 -10.01 -1.80 3.72
CA ALA A 133 -11.38 -2.09 4.15
C ALA A 133 -12.22 -2.70 3.04
#